data_AF-A0A550GYZ6-F1
#
_entry.id   AF-A0A550GYZ6-F1
#
_cell.length_a   1.000
_cell.length_b   1.000
_cell.length_c   1.000
_cell.angle_alpha   90.00
_cell.angle_beta   90.00
_cell.angle_gamma   90.00
#
_symmetry.space_group_name_H-M   'P 1'
#
loop_
_entity.id
_entity.type
_entity.pdbx_description
1 polymer ?
#
loop_
_entity_poly.entity_id
_entity_poly.type
_entity_poly.pdbx_seq_one_letter_code
_entity_poly.pdbx_strand_id
1 'polypeptide(L)'
;MSDLTRVRKWTEFKRLVMKFKPDSIVYSIDQNAMSRTKDLTALRFILLARGGYYVFLDFPKGKENKMRETGIQIREDNNRVRFLEDDDVIRFIKGELGENLKIFSFWTT
;
A
#
# COMPACT_ATOMS: atom_id res chain seq x y z
N MET A 1 -1.30 -12.54 22.32
CA MET A 1 -2.35 -11.90 21.50
C MET A 1 -1.65 -11.09 20.42
N SER A 2 -1.91 -11.37 19.14
CA SER A 2 -1.40 -10.52 18.07
C SER A 2 -2.48 -9.51 17.69
N ASP A 3 -2.41 -8.32 18.28
CA ASP A 3 -3.39 -7.28 17.98
C ASP A 3 -3.13 -6.75 16.56
N LEU A 4 -4.08 -6.97 15.67
CA LEU A 4 -4.10 -6.34 14.35
C LEU A 4 -4.67 -4.94 14.51
N THR A 5 -3.84 -3.94 14.23
CA THR A 5 -4.21 -2.53 14.27
C THR A 5 -4.40 -2.00 12.86
N ARG A 6 -5.61 -1.57 12.53
CA ARG A 6 -5.89 -0.90 11.26
C ARG A 6 -5.47 0.57 11.33
N VAL A 7 -4.57 0.97 10.46
CA VAL A 7 -4.06 2.34 10.33
C VAL A 7 -4.78 3.02 9.17
N ARG A 8 -5.39 4.18 9.40
CA ARG A 8 -6.23 4.87 8.40
C ARG A 8 -5.53 6.01 7.68
N LYS A 9 -4.46 6.53 8.28
CA LYS A 9 -3.74 7.71 7.79
C LYS A 9 -2.31 7.38 7.45
N TRP A 10 -1.84 7.86 6.29
CA TRP A 10 -0.45 7.63 5.89
C TRP A 10 0.52 8.21 6.91
N THR A 11 0.25 9.41 7.41
CA THR A 11 1.07 10.08 8.43
C THR A 11 1.21 9.29 9.73
N GLU A 12 0.18 8.57 10.13
CA GLU A 12 0.21 7.68 11.29
C GLU A 12 1.07 6.45 11.01
N PHE A 13 0.92 5.85 9.82
CA PHE A 13 1.75 4.72 9.41
C PHE A 13 3.24 5.08 9.37
N LYS A 14 3.60 6.26 8.82
CA LYS A 14 4.97 6.78 8.85
C LYS A 14 5.53 6.88 10.27
N ARG A 15 4.73 7.37 11.22
CA ARG A 15 5.13 7.44 12.65
C ARG A 15 5.41 6.06 13.23
N LEU A 16 4.63 5.05 12.89
CA LEU A 16 4.85 3.67 13.33
C LEU A 16 6.15 3.09 12.76
N VAL A 17 6.41 3.31 11.47
CA VAL A 17 7.67 2.88 10.83
C VAL A 17 8.87 3.54 11.51
N MET A 18 8.83 4.85 11.77
CA MET A 18 9.91 5.56 12.48
C MET A 18 10.08 5.08 13.93
N LYS A 19 8.98 4.79 14.62
CA LYS A 19 8.98 4.29 16.01
C LYS A 19 9.60 2.90 16.11
N PHE A 20 9.20 1.99 15.24
CA PHE A 20 9.59 0.58 15.32
C PHE A 20 10.85 0.23 14.55
N LYS A 21 11.26 1.07 13.59
CA LYS A 21 12.45 0.87 12.73
C LYS A 21 12.53 -0.57 12.19
N PRO A 22 11.50 -1.03 11.45
CA PRO A 22 11.45 -2.39 10.94
C PRO A 22 12.53 -2.62 9.88
N ASP A 23 12.95 -3.87 9.71
CA ASP A 23 13.85 -4.27 8.62
C ASP A 23 13.12 -4.36 7.26
N SER A 24 11.80 -4.51 7.29
CA SER A 24 10.99 -4.68 6.08
C SER A 24 9.55 -4.20 6.20
N ILE A 25 8.95 -3.86 5.07
CA ILE A 25 7.51 -3.67 4.89
C ILE A 25 7.00 -4.63 3.82
N VAL A 26 5.81 -5.18 4.06
CA VAL A 26 5.09 -5.99 3.08
C VAL A 26 3.97 -5.15 2.47
N TYR A 27 3.72 -5.30 1.17
CA TYR A 27 2.58 -4.67 0.51
C TYR A 27 1.79 -5.64 -0.36
N SER A 28 0.55 -5.27 -0.65
CA SER A 28 -0.29 -5.96 -1.64
C SER A 28 -1.13 -4.94 -2.39
N ILE A 29 -1.38 -5.22 -3.67
CA ILE A 29 -2.29 -4.46 -4.53
C ILE A 29 -3.53 -5.34 -4.71
N ASP A 30 -4.59 -4.99 -4.00
CA ASP A 30 -5.84 -5.73 -4.03
C ASP A 30 -6.71 -5.20 -5.17
N GLN A 31 -7.12 -6.08 -6.09
CA GLN A 31 -8.03 -5.72 -7.17
C GLN A 31 -9.29 -6.58 -7.12
N ASN A 32 -10.45 -5.97 -7.38
CA ASN A 32 -11.68 -6.73 -7.53
C ASN A 32 -11.67 -7.51 -8.85
N ALA A 33 -11.50 -8.83 -8.77
CA ALA A 33 -11.54 -9.74 -9.93
C ALA A 33 -12.87 -9.69 -10.70
N MET A 34 -13.97 -9.30 -10.05
CA MET A 34 -15.29 -9.21 -10.66
C MET A 34 -15.56 -7.87 -11.37
N SER A 35 -14.66 -6.88 -11.22
CA SER A 35 -14.80 -5.58 -11.91
C SER A 35 -14.08 -5.61 -13.26
N ARG A 36 -14.82 -5.33 -14.34
CA ARG A 36 -14.27 -5.26 -15.71
C ARG A 36 -13.17 -4.22 -15.87
N THR A 37 -13.22 -3.14 -15.08
CA THR A 37 -12.26 -2.02 -15.14
C THR A 37 -11.31 -1.99 -13.95
N LYS A 38 -11.49 -2.91 -12.98
CA LYS A 38 -10.73 -2.96 -11.71
C LYS A 38 -10.70 -1.62 -10.97
N ASP A 39 -11.80 -0.89 -11.07
CA ASP A 39 -12.02 0.41 -10.43
C ASP A 39 -11.85 0.41 -8.91
N LEU A 40 -12.09 -0.75 -8.28
CA LEU A 40 -11.84 -1.02 -6.87
C LEU A 40 -10.43 -1.59 -6.63
N THR A 41 -9.40 -0.83 -7.01
CA THR A 41 -8.01 -1.12 -6.63
C THR A 41 -7.73 -0.56 -5.25
N ALA A 42 -7.24 -1.37 -4.31
CA ALA A 42 -6.80 -0.93 -2.98
C ALA A 42 -5.32 -1.26 -2.78
N LEU A 43 -4.62 -0.37 -2.09
CA LEU A 43 -3.22 -0.59 -1.71
C LEU A 43 -3.17 -0.90 -0.22
N ARG A 44 -2.46 -1.97 0.15
CA ARG A 44 -2.28 -2.37 1.53
C ARG A 44 -0.81 -2.41 1.87
N PHE A 45 -0.44 -1.75 2.96
CA PHE A 45 0.87 -1.90 3.59
C PHE A 45 0.72 -2.60 4.94
N ILE A 46 1.60 -3.56 5.18
CA ILE A 46 1.62 -4.38 6.39
C ILE A 46 2.98 -4.18 7.05
N LEU A 47 2.94 -3.58 8.23
CA LEU A 47 4.10 -3.42 9.09
C LEU A 47 4.08 -4.53 10.16
N LEU A 48 5.10 -5.39 10.10
CA LEU A 48 5.39 -6.40 11.10
C LEU A 48 6.32 -5.78 12.15
N ALA A 49 5.85 -5.59 13.38
CA ALA A 49 6.63 -4.97 14.43
C ALA A 49 6.47 -5.68 15.78
N ARG A 50 7.40 -5.40 16.71
CA ARG A 50 7.31 -5.89 18.09
C ARG A 50 6.05 -5.31 18.75
N GLY A 51 4.99 -6.12 18.82
CA GLY A 51 3.70 -5.72 19.40
C GLY A 51 2.47 -6.06 18.54
N GLY A 52 2.63 -6.44 17.27
CA GLY A 52 1.51 -6.88 16.44
C GLY A 52 1.64 -6.54 14.96
N TYR A 53 0.50 -6.48 14.29
CA TYR A 53 0.39 -6.20 12.85
C TYR A 53 -0.26 -4.83 12.65
N TYR A 54 0.41 -3.92 11.95
CA TYR A 54 -0.17 -2.63 11.61
C TYR A 54 -0.49 -2.60 10.12
N VAL A 55 -1.78 -2.53 9.79
CA VAL A 55 -2.25 -2.63 8.40
C VAL A 55 -2.79 -1.27 7.96
N PHE A 56 -2.08 -0.62 7.05
CA PHE A 56 -2.53 0.57 6.37
C PHE A 56 -3.24 0.20 5.06
N LEU A 57 -4.39 0.84 4.83
CA LEU A 57 -5.18 0.67 3.61
C LEU A 57 -5.39 2.02 2.94
N ASP A 58 -5.03 2.09 1.67
CA ASP A 58 -5.30 3.24 0.82
C ASP A 58 -6.23 2.86 -0.33
N PHE A 59 -7.06 3.81 -0.74
CA PHE A 59 -8.10 3.63 -1.75
C PHE A 59 -8.05 4.79 -2.75
N PRO A 60 -8.60 4.64 -3.96
CA PRO A 60 -8.63 5.70 -4.96
C PRO A 60 -9.44 6.90 -4.46
N LYS A 61 -9.00 8.11 -4.82
CA LYS A 61 -9.74 9.34 -4.50
C LYS A 61 -10.80 9.64 -5.57
N GLY A 62 -11.98 9.04 -5.44
CA GLY A 62 -13.09 9.29 -6.36
C GLY A 62 -12.72 8.97 -7.82
N LYS A 63 -12.94 9.91 -8.74
CA LYS A 63 -12.61 9.77 -10.18
C LYS A 63 -11.15 10.11 -10.51
N GLU A 64 -10.35 10.56 -9.55
CA GLU A 64 -8.93 10.86 -9.80
C GLU A 64 -8.15 9.54 -9.97
N ASN A 65 -7.20 9.53 -10.91
CA ASN A 65 -6.30 8.40 -11.14
C ASN A 65 -5.14 8.38 -10.15
N LYS A 66 -5.44 8.53 -8.86
CA LYS A 66 -4.46 8.48 -7.77
C LYS A 66 -5.03 7.92 -6.48
N MET A 67 -4.15 7.34 -5.67
CA MET A 67 -4.45 6.88 -4.33
C MET A 67 -4.69 8.07 -3.39
N ARG A 68 -5.61 7.92 -2.43
CA ARG A 68 -6.11 9.04 -1.62
C ARG A 68 -5.09 9.55 -0.60
N GLU A 69 -4.41 8.65 0.09
CA GLU A 69 -3.51 9.01 1.20
C GLU A 69 -2.04 9.06 0.76
N THR A 70 -1.62 8.16 -0.12
CA THR A 70 -0.25 8.06 -0.65
C THR A 70 -0.03 8.92 -1.90
N GLY A 71 -1.10 9.23 -2.65
CA GLY A 71 -0.98 9.99 -3.90
C GLY A 71 -0.32 9.21 -5.05
N ILE A 72 -0.01 7.92 -4.89
CA ILE A 72 0.54 7.09 -5.96
C ILE A 72 -0.41 7.09 -7.15
N GLN A 73 0.13 7.24 -8.36
CA GLN A 73 -0.67 7.25 -9.58
C GLN A 73 -1.24 5.87 -9.87
N ILE A 74 -2.54 5.86 -10.18
CA ILE A 74 -3.25 4.72 -10.72
C ILE A 74 -3.16 4.83 -12.24
N ARG A 75 -2.50 3.87 -12.88
CA ARG A 75 -2.36 3.80 -14.33
C ARG A 75 -3.59 3.16 -14.95
N GLU A 76 -3.74 3.35 -16.25
CA GLU A 76 -4.82 2.79 -17.04
C GLU A 76 -4.22 2.20 -18.32
N ASP A 77 -4.58 0.96 -18.65
CA ASP A 77 -4.16 0.31 -19.90
C ASP A 77 -5.10 0.67 -21.07
N ASN A 78 -4.80 0.15 -22.25
CA ASN A 78 -5.62 0.38 -23.45
C ASN A 78 -7.07 -0.16 -23.32
N ASN A 79 -7.31 -1.08 -22.39
CA ASN A 79 -8.62 -1.67 -22.10
C ASN A 79 -9.36 -0.93 -20.97
N ARG A 80 -8.84 0.22 -20.52
CA ARG A 80 -9.34 0.98 -19.37
C ARG A 80 -9.27 0.23 -18.03
N VAL A 81 -8.40 -0.77 -17.94
CA VAL A 81 -8.13 -1.48 -16.70
C VAL A 81 -7.20 -0.62 -15.86
N ARG A 82 -7.66 -0.31 -14.65
CA ARG A 82 -6.89 0.49 -13.69
C ARG A 82 -5.95 -0.41 -12.89
N PHE A 83 -4.71 0.03 -12.70
CA PHE A 83 -3.72 -0.72 -11.93
C PHE A 83 -2.69 0.18 -11.26
N LEU A 84 -2.04 -0.36 -10.23
CA LEU A 84 -0.82 0.19 -9.65
C LEU A 84 0.35 -0.66 -10.15
N GLU A 85 1.47 -0.03 -10.48
CA GLU A 85 2.71 -0.76 -10.76
C GLU A 85 3.49 -0.99 -9.47
N ASP A 86 4.03 -2.20 -9.31
CA ASP A 86 4.92 -2.55 -8.20
C ASP A 86 6.06 -1.53 -8.05
N ASP A 87 6.68 -1.14 -9.16
CA ASP A 87 7.76 -0.16 -9.19
C ASP A 87 7.34 1.22 -8.64
N ASP A 88 6.12 1.68 -8.94
CA ASP A 88 5.60 2.94 -8.41
C ASP A 88 5.41 2.85 -6.89
N VAL A 89 4.92 1.71 -6.39
CA VAL A 89 4.75 1.46 -4.96
C VAL A 89 6.10 1.39 -4.25
N ILE A 90 7.05 0.64 -4.80
CA ILE A 90 8.40 0.48 -4.23
C ILE A 90 9.12 1.84 -4.17
N ARG A 91 9.09 2.61 -5.27
CA ARG A 91 9.68 3.96 -5.31
C ARG A 91 9.05 4.87 -4.27
N PHE A 92 7.73 4.85 -4.14
CA PHE A 92 7.03 5.64 -3.13
C PHE A 92 7.47 5.29 -1.71
N ILE A 93 7.48 4.01 -1.36
CA ILE A 93 7.88 3.56 -0.01
C ILE A 93 9.32 3.99 0.29
N LYS A 94 10.26 3.77 -0.64
CA LYS A 94 11.66 4.15 -0.46
C LYS A 94 11.85 5.65 -0.33
N GLY A 95 11.15 6.44 -1.14
CA GLY A 95 11.20 7.90 -1.07
C GLY A 95 10.67 8.46 0.25
N GLU A 96 9.59 7.87 0.79
CA GLU A 96 8.95 8.37 2.01
C GLU A 96 9.54 7.81 3.31
N LEU A 97 10.10 6.59 3.28
CA LEU A 97 10.50 5.82 4.47
C LEU A 97 11.98 5.44 4.51
N GLY A 98 12.72 5.62 3.40
CA GLY A 98 14.16 5.39 3.29
C GLY A 98 14.54 4.19 2.42
N GLU A 99 15.69 4.30 1.75
CA GLU A 99 16.20 3.34 0.76
C GLU A 99 16.61 1.98 1.31
N ASN A 100 17.00 1.92 2.59
CA ASN A 100 17.54 0.71 3.22
C ASN A 100 16.45 -0.29 3.63
N LEU A 101 15.19 0.09 3.53
CA LEU A 101 14.06 -0.74 3.94
C LEU A 101 13.80 -1.83 2.89
N LYS A 102 13.73 -3.10 3.32
CA LYS A 102 13.36 -4.19 2.42
C LYS A 102 11.85 -4.14 2.15
N ILE A 103 11.47 -4.33 0.89
CA ILE A 103 10.07 -4.23 0.47
C ILE A 103 9.69 -5.53 -0.23
N PHE A 104 8.62 -6.17 0.24
CA PHE A 104 8.14 -7.43 -0.33
C PHE A 104 6.70 -7.28 -0.80
N SER A 105 6.42 -7.67 -2.04
CA SER A 105 5.04 -7.83 -2.49
C SER A 105 4.50 -9.17 -1.98
N PHE A 106 3.26 -9.16 -1.52
CA PHE A 106 2.53 -10.33 -1.07
C PHE A 106 1.34 -10.55 -2.00
N TRP A 107 1.32 -11.73 -2.63
CA TRP A 107 0.23 -12.18 -3.49
C TRP A 107 -0.27 -13.50 -2.93
N THR A 108 -1.57 -13.59 -2.66
CA THR A 108 -2.21 -14.90 -2.44
C THR A 108 -2.53 -15.48 -3.81
N THR A 109 -1.96 -16.64 -4.11
CA THR A 109 -2.24 -17.44 -5.32
C THR A 109 -3.63 -18.04 -5.29
#